data_AF-A0A2D9VUU2-F1
#
_entry.id   AF-A0A2D9VUU2-F1
#
_cell.length_a   1.000
_cell.length_b   1.000
_cell.length_c   1.000
_cell.angle_alpha   90.00
_cell.angle_beta   90.00
_cell.angle_gamma   90.00
#
_symmetry.space_group_name_H-M   'P 1'
#
loop_
_entity.id
_entity.type
_entity.pdbx_description
1 polymer ?
#
loop_
_entity_poly.entity_id
_entity_poly.type
_entity_poly.pdbx_seq_one_letter_code
_entity_poly.pdbx_strand_id
1 'polypeptide(L)'
;EEDHFIYDPEDVAPVVAWLCTDAASHINGEIVHAVGNRISLFNGYETRRSVRKATRWTVEELANVVPETFGPELINPSPPQE
;
A
#
# COMPACT_ATOMS: atom_id res chain seq x y z
N GLU A 1 36.68 -2.36 -12.81
CA GLU A 1 35.31 -2.00 -13.20
C GLU A 1 34.41 -2.92 -12.41
N GLU A 2 33.53 -2.36 -11.58
CA GLU A 2 33.04 -3.04 -10.35
C GLU A 2 31.58 -3.52 -10.45
N ASP A 3 30.90 -3.25 -11.56
CA ASP A 3 29.45 -3.42 -11.72
C ASP A 3 28.95 -4.87 -11.88
N HIS A 4 29.85 -5.87 -11.96
CA HIS A 4 29.49 -7.26 -12.28
C HIS A 4 28.83 -8.04 -11.12
N PHE A 5 28.69 -7.44 -9.93
CA PHE A 5 28.15 -8.07 -8.72
C PHE A 5 26.93 -7.34 -8.13
N ILE A 6 26.25 -6.49 -8.91
CA ILE A 6 25.15 -5.62 -8.42
C ILE A 6 23.75 -6.21 -8.73
N TYR A 7 23.68 -7.35 -9.42
CA TYR A 7 22.43 -7.95 -9.93
C TYR A 7 22.44 -9.49 -9.88
N ASP A 8 22.99 -10.09 -8.83
CA ASP A 8 22.91 -11.55 -8.67
C ASP A 8 21.50 -11.96 -8.21
N PRO A 9 20.89 -13.06 -8.72
CA PRO A 9 19.61 -13.54 -8.21
C PRO A 9 19.61 -13.83 -6.69
N GLU A 10 20.75 -14.19 -6.08
CA GLU A 10 20.84 -14.44 -4.65
C GLU A 10 20.69 -13.17 -3.80
N ASP A 11 20.99 -11.97 -4.34
CA ASP A 11 20.83 -10.67 -3.66
C ASP A 11 19.39 -10.40 -3.18
N VAL A 12 18.40 -11.02 -3.81
CA VAL A 12 16.97 -10.84 -3.50
C VAL A 12 16.49 -11.74 -2.37
N ALA A 13 17.16 -12.87 -2.09
CA ALA A 13 16.71 -13.83 -1.09
C ALA A 13 16.63 -13.26 0.36
N PRO A 14 17.56 -12.40 0.83
CA PRO A 14 17.53 -11.88 2.20
C PRO A 14 16.29 -11.06 2.54
N VAL A 15 15.77 -10.22 1.63
CA VAL A 15 14.56 -9.42 1.93
C VAL A 15 13.31 -10.29 2.03
N VAL A 16 13.22 -11.35 1.23
CA VAL A 16 12.10 -12.31 1.29
C VAL A 16 12.17 -13.10 2.59
N ALA A 17 13.36 -13.58 2.98
CA ALA A 17 13.55 -14.26 4.26
C ALA A 17 13.22 -13.36 5.46
N TRP A 18 13.60 -12.07 5.42
CA TRP A 18 13.25 -11.08 6.45
C TRP A 18 11.74 -10.82 6.54
N LEU A 19 11.05 -10.70 5.40
CA LEU A 19 9.59 -10.53 5.34
C LEU A 19 8.81 -11.69 5.97
N CYS A 20 9.41 -12.88 6.08
CA CYS A 20 8.83 -14.04 6.76
C CYS A 20 9.09 -14.10 8.28
N THR A 21 9.68 -13.06 8.89
CA THR A 21 9.97 -13.00 10.34
C THR A 21 9.00 -12.10 11.10
N ASP A 22 8.86 -12.32 12.41
CA ASP A 22 8.09 -11.44 13.31
C ASP A 22 8.57 -9.97 13.25
N ALA A 23 9.85 -9.74 12.91
CA ALA A 23 10.41 -8.40 12.74
C ALA A 23 9.78 -7.63 11.56
N ALA A 24 9.19 -8.31 10.58
CA ALA A 24 8.49 -7.73 9.44
C ALA A 24 6.95 -7.67 9.59
N SER A 25 6.41 -8.06 10.76
CA SER A 25 4.96 -8.08 11.07
C SER A 25 4.22 -6.73 10.87
N HIS A 26 4.95 -5.64 10.72
CA HIS A 26 4.44 -4.30 10.45
C HIS A 26 4.28 -3.95 8.96
N ILE A 27 4.77 -4.80 8.04
CA ILE A 27 4.63 -4.63 6.59
C ILE A 27 3.33 -5.31 6.13
N ASN A 28 2.33 -4.52 5.76
CA ASN A 28 1.02 -5.03 5.30
C ASN A 28 0.40 -4.08 4.27
N GLY A 29 -0.14 -4.63 3.18
CA GLY A 29 -0.75 -3.85 2.08
C GLY A 29 0.25 -3.15 1.14
N GLU A 30 1.54 -3.32 1.35
CA GLU A 30 2.63 -2.66 0.62
C GLU A 30 3.23 -3.52 -0.49
N ILE A 31 3.91 -2.89 -1.47
CA ILE A 31 4.65 -3.58 -2.53
C ILE A 31 6.16 -3.39 -2.28
N VAL A 32 6.89 -4.45 -1.95
CA VAL A 32 8.36 -4.42 -1.82
C VAL A 32 9.01 -4.85 -3.13
N HIS A 33 9.73 -3.93 -3.77
CA HIS A 33 10.46 -4.13 -5.02
C HIS A 33 11.96 -4.28 -4.73
N ALA A 34 12.55 -5.42 -5.10
CA ALA A 34 13.95 -5.75 -4.86
C ALA A 34 14.69 -6.01 -6.19
N VAL A 35 15.83 -5.37 -6.39
CA VAL A 35 16.70 -5.56 -7.56
C VAL A 35 18.15 -5.46 -7.11
N GLY A 36 18.85 -6.59 -7.08
CA GLY A 36 20.18 -6.66 -6.47
C GLY A 36 20.12 -6.22 -5.00
N ASN A 37 21.21 -5.60 -4.54
CA ASN A 37 21.33 -5.01 -3.20
C ASN A 37 20.44 -3.76 -2.95
N ARG A 38 19.50 -3.42 -3.86
CA ARG A 38 18.54 -2.31 -3.71
C ARG A 38 17.13 -2.82 -3.45
N ILE A 39 16.65 -2.55 -2.23
CA ILE A 39 15.23 -2.68 -1.84
C ILE A 39 14.51 -1.35 -2.04
N SER A 40 13.22 -1.37 -2.33
CA SER A 40 12.37 -0.19 -2.55
C SER A 40 10.92 -0.50 -2.18
N LEU A 41 10.18 0.51 -1.70
CA LEU A 41 8.74 0.40 -1.49
C LEU A 41 8.01 1.06 -2.67
N PHE A 42 7.09 0.34 -3.30
CA PHE A 42 6.27 0.78 -4.43
C PHE A 42 4.83 1.02 -3.98
N ASN A 43 4.17 2.00 -4.59
CA ASN A 43 2.80 2.39 -4.28
C ASN A 43 1.82 1.98 -5.40
N GLY A 44 0.67 1.42 -5.01
CA GLY A 44 -0.43 1.12 -5.92
C GLY A 44 -1.47 2.24 -5.94
N TYR A 45 -1.35 3.19 -6.86
CA TYR A 45 -2.30 4.32 -6.98
C TYR A 45 -3.25 4.18 -8.17
N GLU A 46 -4.37 3.49 -7.94
CA GLU A 46 -5.51 3.45 -8.85
C GLU A 46 -6.75 4.11 -8.23
N THR A 47 -7.59 4.73 -9.06
CA THR A 47 -8.85 5.35 -8.60
C THR A 47 -9.91 4.28 -8.39
N ARG A 48 -9.89 3.61 -7.23
CA ARG A 48 -10.80 2.50 -6.90
C ARG A 48 -12.29 2.83 -7.08
N ARG A 49 -12.72 4.00 -6.62
CA ARG A 49 -14.09 4.53 -6.79
C ARG A 49 -14.06 6.04 -7.00
N SER A 50 -15.18 6.60 -7.48
CA SER A 50 -15.39 8.04 -7.60
C SER A 50 -16.88 8.36 -7.61
N VAL A 51 -17.29 9.37 -6.83
CA VAL A 51 -18.61 10.01 -6.97
C VAL A 51 -18.43 11.38 -7.61
N ARG A 52 -19.33 11.77 -8.52
CA ARG A 52 -19.26 13.04 -9.26
C ARG A 52 -20.59 13.76 -9.18
N LYS A 53 -20.51 15.10 -9.12
CA LYS A 53 -21.65 16.03 -9.11
C LYS A 53 -21.33 17.20 -10.03
N ALA A 54 -22.34 17.75 -10.72
CA ALA A 54 -22.15 18.87 -11.66
C ALA A 54 -21.91 20.23 -10.96
N THR A 55 -22.26 20.32 -9.67
CA THR A 55 -22.04 21.49 -8.82
C THR A 55 -21.18 21.10 -7.61
N ARG A 56 -20.73 22.08 -6.82
CA ARG A 56 -19.95 21.86 -5.61
C ARG A 56 -20.73 20.97 -4.61
N TRP A 57 -20.02 20.04 -3.98
CA TRP A 57 -20.52 19.26 -2.84
C TRP A 57 -20.63 20.13 -1.58
N THR A 58 -21.69 19.93 -0.79
CA THR A 58 -21.74 20.39 0.60
C THR A 58 -21.21 19.32 1.56
N VAL A 59 -21.02 19.65 2.84
CA VAL A 59 -20.53 18.69 3.85
C VAL A 59 -21.61 17.66 4.17
N GLU A 60 -22.86 18.11 4.23
CA GLU A 60 -24.06 17.33 4.54
C GLU A 60 -24.34 16.30 3.43
N GLU A 61 -24.12 16.66 2.17
CA GLU A 61 -24.20 15.73 1.04
C GLU A 61 -23.14 14.62 1.14
N LEU A 62 -21.87 14.99 1.39
CA LEU A 62 -20.78 14.03 1.51
C LEU A 62 -20.94 13.11 2.73
N ALA A 63 -21.47 13.62 3.84
CA ALA A 63 -21.73 12.82 5.05
C ALA A 63 -22.73 11.68 4.82
N ASN A 64 -23.56 11.76 3.77
CA ASN A 64 -24.45 10.66 3.35
C ASN A 64 -23.81 9.84 2.22
N VAL A 65 -23.33 10.51 1.17
CA VAL A 65 -22.85 9.88 -0.08
C VAL A 65 -21.56 9.07 0.11
N VAL A 66 -20.64 9.51 0.99
CA VAL A 66 -19.35 8.83 1.19
C VAL A 66 -19.51 7.50 1.96
N PRO A 67 -20.22 7.45 3.10
CA PRO A 67 -20.52 6.18 3.78
C PRO A 67 -21.28 5.19 2.89
N GLU A 68 -22.22 5.65 2.06
CA GLU A 68 -22.93 4.78 1.12
C GLU A 68 -22.02 4.26 -0.01
N THR A 69 -21.27 5.14 -0.67
CA THR A 69 -20.53 4.78 -1.90
C THR A 69 -19.18 4.10 -1.63
N PHE A 70 -18.51 4.47 -0.53
CA PHE A 70 -17.16 3.99 -0.19
C PHE A 70 -17.14 3.15 1.09
N GLY A 71 -17.99 3.44 2.07
CA GLY A 71 -18.00 2.78 3.39
C GLY A 71 -17.91 1.25 3.38
N PRO A 72 -18.65 0.52 2.51
CA PRO A 72 -18.57 -0.95 2.42
C PRO A 72 -17.20 -1.51 2.02
N GLU A 73 -16.30 -0.69 1.43
CA GLU A 73 -14.91 -1.08 1.16
C GLU A 73 -13.92 -0.62 2.23
N LEU A 74 -14.29 0.34 3.07
CA LEU A 74 -13.41 1.01 4.02
C LEU A 74 -13.30 0.21 5.32
N ILE A 75 -12.64 -0.95 5.23
CA ILE A 75 -12.07 -1.61 6.41
C ILE A 75 -11.00 -0.65 6.96
N ASN A 76 -11.20 -0.16 8.19
CA ASN A 76 -10.11 0.47 8.93
C ASN A 76 -9.19 -0.65 9.46
N PRO A 77 -7.92 -0.76 9.01
CA PRO A 77 -7.00 -1.81 9.47
C PRO A 77 -6.54 -1.62 10.91
N SER A 78 -6.82 -0.46 11.53
CA SER A 78 -6.57 -0.19 12.94
C SER A 78 -7.77 0.56 13.54
N PRO A 79 -8.85 -0.16 13.92
CA PRO A 79 -10.04 0.45 14.53
C PRO A 79 -9.69 1.10 15.89
N PRO A 80 -10.48 2.09 16.36
CA PRO A 80 -10.32 2.64 17.70
C PRO A 80 -10.36 1.54 18.77
N GLN A 81 -9.41 1.60 19.69
CA GLN A 81 -9.32 0.72 20.86
C GLN A 81 -9.97 1.44 22.05
N GLU A 82 -10.61 0.68 22.95
CA GLU A 82 -11.14 1.18 24.24
C GLU A 82 -10.04 1.26 25.31
#